data_AF-A0A9X2NIA0-F1
#
_entry.id   AF-A0A9X2NIA0-F1
#
_cell.length_a   1.000
_cell.length_b   1.000
_cell.length_c   1.000
_cell.angle_alpha   90.00
_cell.angle_beta   90.00
_cell.angle_gamma   90.00
#
_symmetry.space_group_name_H-M   'P 1'
#
loop_
_entity.id
_entity.type
_entity.pdbx_description
1 polymer ?
#
loop_
_entity_poly.entity_id
_entity_poly.type
_entity_poly.pdbx_seq_one_letter_code
_entity_poly.pdbx_strand_id
1 'polypeptide(L)'
;MSTFTRCTRDGDTVHKQLAPAAVFAAFTDALCRDGLPAITGYLATLRAAGVRLPDRLELVDGANTAEGRPARLGVRHRWIDGRLLPEIITTDPARAVTAIRTVLGWLTALENTDARIDTNLANFCLPDDGAPVLIDLLPPLIPSARPAARTPFETLFDALCFDTTLTRAAMLGYAARALLQAGHTAAAANVLRLAPATAGTAFPAAWFGARLTLARAATEDRVPLQAMLQLFERTSVLALSRLRPGEQRRRVHDTQAAVEACAA
;
A
#
# COMPACT_ATOMS: atom_id res chain seq x y z
N MET A 1 -7.47 1.59 9.20
CA MET A 1 -8.55 0.68 8.75
C MET A 1 -8.43 0.50 7.25
N SER A 2 -8.29 -0.74 6.81
CA SER A 2 -8.28 -1.11 5.39
C SER A 2 -9.68 -0.87 4.78
N THR A 3 -9.73 -0.23 3.61
CA THR A 3 -10.99 0.11 2.91
C THR A 3 -11.67 -1.10 2.26
N PHE A 4 -11.01 -2.26 2.26
CA PHE A 4 -11.41 -3.45 1.50
C PHE A 4 -11.78 -4.64 2.37
N THR A 5 -11.50 -4.60 3.67
CA THR A 5 -11.66 -5.76 4.53
C THR A 5 -12.43 -5.44 5.79
N ARG A 6 -13.26 -6.39 6.21
CA ARG A 6 -13.75 -6.45 7.59
C ARG A 6 -12.79 -7.34 8.36
N CYS A 7 -12.22 -6.80 9.43
CA CYS A 7 -11.30 -7.51 10.31
C CYS A 7 -11.98 -7.76 11.66
N THR A 8 -11.99 -9.01 12.11
CA THR A 8 -12.39 -9.39 13.46
C THR A 8 -11.26 -10.16 14.13
N ARG A 9 -11.15 -10.02 15.45
CA ARG A 9 -10.22 -10.78 16.28
C ARG A 9 -11.04 -11.60 17.27
N ASP A 10 -10.75 -12.88 17.34
CA ASP A 10 -11.28 -13.81 18.33
C ASP A 10 -10.11 -14.51 19.02
N GLY A 11 -9.85 -14.16 20.28
CA GLY A 11 -8.67 -14.64 21.01
C GLY A 11 -7.34 -14.34 20.30
N ASP A 12 -6.61 -15.40 19.95
CA ASP A 12 -5.34 -15.36 19.23
C ASP A 12 -5.49 -15.40 17.71
N THR A 13 -6.71 -15.35 17.20
CA THR A 13 -7.02 -15.56 15.80
C THR A 13 -7.60 -14.29 15.17
N VAL A 14 -7.06 -13.93 14.01
CA VAL A 14 -7.55 -12.82 13.18
C VAL A 14 -8.28 -13.41 11.98
N HIS A 15 -9.46 -12.88 11.70
CA HIS A 15 -10.20 -13.17 10.49
C HIS A 15 -10.40 -11.88 9.71
N LYS A 16 -9.95 -11.87 8.46
CA LYS A 16 -10.17 -10.78 7.51
C LYS A 16 -11.00 -11.29 6.35
N GLN A 17 -12.05 -10.57 6.01
CA GLN A 17 -12.92 -10.89 4.88
C GLN A 17 -12.99 -9.72 3.92
N LEU A 18 -12.96 -9.99 2.62
CA LEU A 18 -13.22 -8.97 1.62
C LEU A 18 -14.62 -8.38 1.80
N ALA A 19 -14.67 -7.07 1.92
CA ALA A 19 -15.89 -6.28 1.99
C ALA A 19 -15.96 -5.45 0.69
N PRO A 20 -16.97 -5.67 -0.17
CA PRO A 20 -17.11 -4.90 -1.40
C PRO A 20 -17.35 -3.44 -1.04
N ALA A 21 -16.46 -2.58 -1.52
CA ALA A 21 -16.66 -1.14 -1.54
C ALA A 21 -17.05 -0.72 -2.96
N ALA A 22 -18.06 0.14 -3.10
CA ALA A 22 -18.59 0.52 -4.43
C ALA A 22 -17.52 1.11 -5.36
N VAL A 23 -16.57 1.87 -4.81
CA VAL A 23 -15.44 2.46 -5.55
C VAL A 23 -14.43 1.42 -6.05
N PHE A 24 -14.49 0.20 -5.51
CA PHE A 24 -13.59 -0.91 -5.82
C PHE A 24 -14.34 -2.19 -6.25
N ALA A 25 -15.59 -2.05 -6.72
CA ALA A 25 -16.43 -3.19 -7.09
C ALA A 25 -15.76 -4.05 -8.17
N ALA A 26 -15.28 -3.43 -9.27
CA ALA A 26 -14.60 -4.15 -10.35
C ALA A 26 -13.36 -4.92 -9.88
N PHE A 27 -12.63 -4.38 -8.90
CA PHE A 27 -11.47 -5.03 -8.29
C PHE A 27 -11.88 -6.24 -7.46
N THR A 28 -12.88 -6.05 -6.60
CA THR A 28 -13.42 -7.13 -5.75
C THR A 28 -14.03 -8.24 -6.60
N ASP A 29 -14.76 -7.89 -7.66
CA ASP A 29 -15.39 -8.83 -8.57
C ASP A 29 -14.37 -9.65 -9.36
N ALA A 30 -13.26 -9.04 -9.80
CA ALA A 30 -12.17 -9.77 -10.46
C ALA A 30 -11.61 -10.86 -9.54
N LEU A 31 -11.38 -10.53 -8.29
CA LEU A 31 -10.80 -11.45 -7.32
C LEU A 31 -11.77 -12.56 -6.88
N CYS A 32 -13.07 -12.25 -6.82
CA CYS A 32 -14.09 -13.26 -6.60
C CYS A 32 -14.23 -14.23 -7.80
N ARG A 33 -13.91 -13.81 -9.04
CA ARG A 33 -13.94 -14.71 -10.20
C ARG A 33 -12.79 -15.70 -10.21
N ASP A 34 -11.59 -15.28 -9.82
CA ASP A 34 -10.39 -16.11 -9.92
C ASP A 34 -10.34 -17.21 -8.83
N GLY A 35 -11.10 -17.03 -7.76
CA GLY A 35 -11.37 -18.04 -6.74
C GLY A 35 -10.15 -18.48 -5.92
N LEU A 36 -10.35 -19.49 -5.07
CA LEU A 36 -9.33 -20.04 -4.17
C LEU A 36 -7.98 -20.42 -4.82
N PRO A 37 -7.94 -21.02 -6.04
CA PRO A 37 -6.68 -21.40 -6.67
C PRO A 37 -5.76 -20.21 -6.94
N ALA A 38 -6.30 -19.09 -7.45
CA ALA A 38 -5.51 -17.90 -7.74
C ALA A 38 -4.88 -17.31 -6.48
N ILE A 39 -5.62 -17.27 -5.38
CA ILE A 39 -5.12 -16.73 -4.10
C ILE A 39 -4.09 -17.68 -3.48
N THR A 40 -4.27 -18.98 -3.64
CA THR A 40 -3.26 -19.97 -3.22
C THR A 40 -1.94 -19.74 -3.97
N GLY A 41 -2.01 -19.55 -5.29
CA GLY A 41 -0.85 -19.20 -6.12
C GLY A 41 -0.21 -17.86 -5.75
N TYR A 42 -1.03 -16.84 -5.45
CA TYR A 42 -0.58 -15.55 -4.95
C TYR A 42 0.21 -15.70 -3.65
N LEU A 43 -0.33 -16.38 -2.64
CA LEU A 43 0.34 -16.59 -1.35
C LEU A 43 1.61 -17.43 -1.49
N ALA A 44 1.63 -18.42 -2.38
CA ALA A 44 2.82 -19.20 -2.69
C ALA A 44 3.92 -18.32 -3.30
N THR A 45 3.56 -17.44 -4.25
CA THR A 45 4.48 -16.49 -4.88
C THR A 45 5.07 -15.52 -3.85
N LEU A 46 4.24 -14.99 -2.93
CA LEU A 46 4.73 -14.15 -1.83
C LEU A 46 5.77 -14.88 -0.97
N ARG A 47 5.48 -16.12 -0.55
CA ARG A 47 6.42 -16.92 0.25
C ARG A 47 7.72 -17.20 -0.50
N ALA A 48 7.63 -17.54 -1.78
CA ALA A 48 8.81 -17.80 -2.63
C ALA A 48 9.70 -16.56 -2.78
N ALA A 49 9.11 -15.36 -2.77
CA ALA A 49 9.83 -14.08 -2.76
C ALA A 49 10.40 -13.70 -1.37
N GLY A 50 10.25 -14.56 -0.36
CA GLY A 50 10.73 -14.33 1.00
C GLY A 50 9.85 -13.41 1.84
N VAL A 51 8.61 -13.13 1.40
CA VAL A 51 7.65 -12.34 2.20
C VAL A 51 7.27 -13.15 3.43
N ARG A 52 7.47 -12.56 4.60
CA ARG A 52 7.03 -13.17 5.86
C ARG A 52 5.54 -12.97 6.03
N LEU A 53 4.81 -14.08 5.98
CA LEU A 53 3.36 -14.14 6.21
C LEU A 53 3.07 -14.58 7.65
N PRO A 54 1.86 -14.30 8.17
CA PRO A 54 1.46 -14.76 9.49
C PRO A 54 1.44 -16.29 9.60
N ASP A 55 1.72 -16.80 10.80
CA ASP A 55 1.57 -18.22 11.10
C ASP A 55 0.10 -18.65 11.05
N ARG A 56 -0.12 -19.94 10.79
CA ARG A 56 -1.47 -20.54 10.67
C ARG A 56 -2.37 -19.79 9.67
N LEU A 57 -1.76 -19.24 8.62
CA LEU A 57 -2.50 -18.58 7.54
C LEU A 57 -3.31 -19.60 6.74
N GLU A 58 -4.62 -19.41 6.74
CA GLU A 58 -5.60 -20.25 6.08
C GLU A 58 -6.53 -19.38 5.23
N LEU A 59 -6.92 -19.92 4.06
CA LEU A 59 -7.96 -19.32 3.24
C LEU A 59 -9.32 -19.76 3.79
N VAL A 60 -10.21 -18.80 3.96
CA VAL A 60 -11.60 -19.06 4.36
C VAL A 60 -12.47 -18.81 3.13
N ASP A 61 -13.06 -19.89 2.62
CA ASP A 61 -14.11 -19.76 1.63
C ASP A 61 -15.41 -19.34 2.33
N GLY A 62 -16.05 -18.29 1.84
CA GLY A 62 -17.39 -17.96 2.31
C GLY A 62 -18.38 -19.04 1.85
N ALA A 63 -19.44 -19.32 2.60
CA ALA A 63 -20.59 -19.96 1.97
C ALA A 63 -21.20 -18.96 0.96
N ASN A 64 -21.70 -19.43 -0.18
CA ASN A 64 -22.56 -18.61 -1.04
C ASN A 64 -23.67 -18.01 -0.17
N THR A 65 -23.95 -16.71 -0.30
CA THR A 65 -25.09 -16.15 0.44
C THR A 65 -26.37 -16.80 -0.07
N ALA A 66 -27.42 -16.82 0.75
CA ALA A 66 -28.75 -17.31 0.32
C ALA A 66 -29.28 -16.62 -0.95
N GLU A 67 -28.70 -15.47 -1.33
CA GLU A 67 -29.02 -14.73 -2.56
C GLU A 67 -28.11 -15.09 -3.77
N GLY A 68 -27.33 -16.17 -3.70
CA GLY A 68 -26.47 -16.61 -4.81
C GLY A 68 -25.27 -15.71 -5.08
N ARG A 69 -24.87 -14.86 -4.11
CA ARG A 69 -23.66 -14.04 -4.23
C ARG A 69 -22.43 -14.90 -3.96
N PRO A 70 -21.33 -14.74 -4.73
CA PRO A 70 -20.12 -15.51 -4.54
C PRO A 70 -19.61 -15.37 -3.11
N ALA A 71 -19.20 -16.51 -2.56
CA ALA A 71 -18.43 -16.62 -1.34
C ALA A 71 -17.43 -15.46 -1.18
N ARG A 72 -17.55 -14.69 -0.09
CA ARG A 72 -16.60 -13.62 0.17
C ARG A 72 -15.30 -14.23 0.65
N LEU A 73 -14.26 -14.10 -0.17
CA LEU A 73 -12.92 -14.52 0.18
C LEU A 73 -12.50 -13.95 1.55
N GLY A 74 -12.04 -14.83 2.43
CA GLY A 74 -11.41 -14.47 3.69
C GLY A 74 -10.04 -15.11 3.87
N VAL A 75 -9.27 -14.52 4.78
CA VAL A 75 -8.05 -15.12 5.33
C VAL A 75 -8.17 -15.16 6.85
N ARG A 76 -7.73 -16.27 7.43
CA ARG A 76 -7.61 -16.45 8.88
C ARG A 76 -6.15 -16.70 9.21
N HIS A 77 -5.65 -16.08 10.28
CA HIS A 77 -4.28 -16.33 10.73
C HIS A 77 -4.11 -16.05 12.22
N ARG A 78 -2.99 -16.49 12.79
CA ARG A 78 -2.63 -16.16 14.17
C ARG A 78 -2.37 -14.65 14.31
N TRP A 79 -2.84 -14.06 15.40
CA TRP A 79 -2.49 -12.72 15.84
C TRP A 79 -0.97 -12.58 15.98
N ILE A 80 -0.44 -11.45 15.52
CA ILE A 80 0.98 -11.15 15.61
C ILE A 80 1.20 -10.23 16.80
N ASP A 81 1.92 -10.71 17.80
CA ASP A 81 2.34 -9.90 18.95
C ASP A 81 3.49 -8.99 18.53
N GLY A 82 3.15 -7.74 18.22
CA GLY A 82 4.07 -6.73 17.72
C GLY A 82 3.36 -5.39 17.52
N ARG A 83 4.11 -4.41 17.02
CA ARG A 83 3.56 -3.07 16.72
C ARG A 83 3.47 -2.84 15.22
N LEU A 84 2.52 -2.03 14.79
CA LEU A 84 2.43 -1.66 13.38
C LEU A 84 3.60 -0.74 13.00
N LEU A 85 4.05 -0.82 11.74
CA LEU A 85 5.18 -0.02 11.26
C LEU A 85 5.01 1.51 11.48
N PRO A 86 3.81 2.12 11.37
CA PRO A 86 3.62 3.53 11.74
C PRO A 86 3.93 3.85 13.21
N GLU A 87 3.63 2.94 14.13
CA GLU A 87 3.93 3.10 15.56
C GLU A 87 5.43 3.02 15.81
N ILE A 88 6.10 2.07 15.14
CA ILE A 88 7.55 1.90 15.21
C ILE A 88 8.27 3.13 14.64
N ILE A 89 7.77 3.74 13.56
CA ILE A 89 8.33 4.99 13.03
C ILE A 89 8.44 6.08 14.10
N THR A 90 7.46 6.18 14.99
CA THR A 90 7.46 7.18 16.06
C THR A 90 8.46 6.82 17.16
N THR A 91 8.52 5.56 17.58
CA THR A 91 9.27 5.15 18.79
C THR A 91 10.69 4.63 18.52
N ASP A 92 10.95 4.07 17.34
CA ASP A 92 12.23 3.47 16.95
C ASP A 92 12.44 3.62 15.42
N PRO A 93 12.85 4.82 14.97
CA PRO A 93 12.99 5.12 13.55
C PRO A 93 14.11 4.31 12.88
N ALA A 94 15.12 3.86 13.62
CA ALA A 94 16.20 3.04 13.07
C ALA A 94 15.67 1.65 12.68
N ARG A 95 14.90 1.02 13.56
CA ARG A 95 14.22 -0.25 13.28
C ARG A 95 13.19 -0.10 12.16
N ALA A 96 12.45 1.01 12.12
CA ALA A 96 11.54 1.30 11.00
C ALA A 96 12.28 1.32 9.66
N VAL A 97 13.43 2.00 9.56
CA VAL A 97 14.25 2.06 8.33
C VAL A 97 14.70 0.67 7.90
N THR A 98 15.13 -0.19 8.84
CA THR A 98 15.52 -1.58 8.55
C THR A 98 14.34 -2.38 8.00
N ALA A 99 13.17 -2.30 8.63
CA ALA A 99 11.97 -2.99 8.14
C ALA A 99 11.53 -2.50 6.75
N ILE A 100 11.61 -1.19 6.49
CA ILE A 100 11.33 -0.62 5.17
C ILE A 100 12.28 -1.20 4.12
N ARG A 101 13.58 -1.37 4.42
CA ARG A 101 14.53 -2.02 3.50
C ARG A 101 14.15 -3.46 3.22
N THR A 102 13.72 -4.22 4.22
CA THR A 102 13.24 -5.59 4.04
C THR A 102 12.04 -5.64 3.10
N VAL A 103 11.04 -4.81 3.31
CA VAL A 103 9.85 -4.74 2.44
C VAL A 103 10.20 -4.29 1.03
N LEU A 104 11.13 -3.34 0.86
CA LEU A 104 11.63 -2.98 -0.47
C LEU A 104 12.31 -4.17 -1.17
N GLY A 105 13.04 -5.00 -0.42
CA GLY A 105 13.62 -6.25 -0.95
C GLY A 105 12.54 -7.20 -1.46
N TRP A 106 11.42 -7.34 -0.74
CA TRP A 106 10.26 -8.10 -1.20
C TRP A 106 9.67 -7.54 -2.50
N LEU A 107 9.51 -6.22 -2.61
CA LEU A 107 9.00 -5.59 -3.83
C LEU A 107 9.90 -5.87 -5.04
N THR A 108 11.22 -5.83 -4.86
CA THR A 108 12.17 -6.19 -5.91
C THR A 108 12.08 -7.67 -6.29
N ALA A 109 11.97 -8.58 -5.32
CA ALA A 109 11.83 -10.01 -5.58
C ALA A 109 10.52 -10.35 -6.33
N LEU A 110 9.48 -9.55 -6.12
CA LEU A 110 8.16 -9.73 -6.75
C LEU A 110 8.02 -9.08 -8.13
N GLU A 111 8.98 -8.25 -8.57
CA GLU A 111 8.85 -7.38 -9.74
C GLU A 111 8.40 -8.13 -11.01
N ASN A 112 9.00 -9.30 -11.26
CA ASN A 112 8.75 -10.15 -12.43
C ASN A 112 7.76 -11.29 -12.16
N THR A 113 7.02 -11.23 -11.05
CA THR A 113 6.06 -12.25 -10.64
C THR A 113 4.62 -11.75 -10.78
N ASP A 114 3.66 -12.66 -10.71
CA ASP A 114 2.23 -12.33 -10.73
C ASP A 114 1.66 -12.10 -9.31
N ALA A 115 2.41 -11.40 -8.46
CA ALA A 115 1.98 -11.00 -7.13
C ALA A 115 2.54 -9.64 -6.75
N ARG A 116 1.74 -8.84 -6.04
CA ARG A 116 2.12 -7.55 -5.45
C ARG A 116 1.68 -7.48 -4.00
N ILE A 117 2.27 -6.56 -3.24
CA ILE A 117 1.91 -6.29 -1.85
C ILE A 117 1.43 -4.84 -1.74
N ASP A 118 0.36 -4.60 -0.98
CA ASP A 118 -0.06 -3.24 -0.65
C ASP A 118 0.95 -2.65 0.35
N THR A 119 1.65 -1.59 -0.07
CA THR A 119 2.72 -0.96 0.70
C THR A 119 2.25 0.10 1.68
N ASN A 120 0.95 0.15 1.98
CA ASN A 120 0.47 0.89 3.14
C ASN A 120 1.21 0.41 4.40
N LEU A 121 1.89 1.33 5.10
CA LEU A 121 2.72 1.02 6.25
C LEU A 121 1.93 0.27 7.35
N ALA A 122 0.63 0.52 7.47
CA ALA A 122 -0.25 -0.15 8.44
C ALA A 122 -0.46 -1.65 8.14
N ASN A 123 -0.05 -2.15 6.97
CA ASN A 123 -0.15 -3.55 6.59
C ASN A 123 1.02 -4.39 7.12
N PHE A 124 2.01 -3.76 7.75
CA PHE A 124 3.19 -4.43 8.29
C PHE A 124 3.20 -4.36 9.82
N CYS A 125 3.27 -5.53 10.45
CA CYS A 125 3.51 -5.67 11.88
C CYS A 125 4.96 -6.06 12.12
N LEU A 126 5.59 -5.49 13.15
CA LEU A 126 6.94 -5.79 13.57
C LEU A 126 6.87 -6.49 14.93
N PRO A 127 7.02 -7.83 14.97
CA PRO A 127 7.23 -8.59 16.20
C PRO A 127 8.57 -8.24 16.82
N ASP A 128 8.79 -8.66 18.06
CA ASP A 128 10.02 -8.35 18.83
C ASP A 128 11.33 -8.77 18.15
N ASP A 129 11.29 -9.79 17.29
CA ASP A 129 12.44 -10.20 16.46
C ASP A 129 12.86 -9.18 15.39
N GLY A 130 12.06 -8.13 15.18
CA GLY A 130 12.36 -7.00 14.32
C GLY A 130 12.11 -7.23 12.83
N ALA A 131 11.74 -8.44 12.40
CA ALA A 131 11.48 -8.74 11.00
C ALA A 131 10.00 -8.47 10.66
N PRO A 132 9.69 -7.60 9.69
CA PRO A 132 8.31 -7.27 9.36
C PRO A 132 7.52 -8.51 8.93
N VAL A 133 6.22 -8.52 9.24
CA VAL A 133 5.23 -9.50 8.81
C VAL A 133 4.15 -8.75 8.03
N LEU A 134 3.83 -9.21 6.81
CA LEU A 134 2.71 -8.67 6.03
C LEU A 134 1.39 -9.23 6.61
N ILE A 135 0.61 -8.38 7.28
CA ILE A 135 -0.62 -8.79 7.97
C ILE A 135 -1.90 -8.47 7.18
N ASP A 136 -1.86 -7.59 6.18
CA ASP A 136 -2.99 -7.34 5.27
C ASP A 136 -2.74 -7.97 3.91
N LEU A 137 -3.36 -9.14 3.71
CA LEU A 137 -3.18 -9.99 2.53
C LEU A 137 -4.35 -9.87 1.54
N LEU A 138 -5.35 -9.07 1.90
CA LEU A 138 -6.57 -8.87 1.14
C LEU A 138 -6.75 -7.38 0.83
N PRO A 139 -7.12 -7.04 -0.41
CA PRO A 139 -7.30 -7.95 -1.54
C PRO A 139 -5.94 -8.50 -2.07
N PRO A 140 -5.91 -9.74 -2.60
CA PRO A 140 -4.75 -10.20 -3.37
C PRO A 140 -4.52 -9.25 -4.57
N LEU A 141 -3.26 -8.87 -4.78
CA LEU A 141 -2.87 -8.00 -5.88
C LEU A 141 -2.15 -8.85 -6.93
N ILE A 142 -2.92 -9.33 -7.92
CA ILE A 142 -2.46 -10.21 -9.00
C ILE A 142 -2.43 -9.40 -10.32
N PRO A 143 -1.25 -9.03 -10.85
CA PRO A 143 -1.11 -8.25 -12.07
C PRO A 143 -1.88 -8.77 -13.29
N SER A 144 -1.92 -10.08 -13.53
CA SER A 144 -2.61 -10.69 -14.67
C SER A 144 -4.14 -10.58 -14.59
N ALA A 145 -4.67 -10.48 -13.37
CA ALA A 145 -6.10 -10.36 -13.09
C ALA A 145 -6.56 -8.91 -12.89
N ARG A 146 -5.66 -7.93 -13.02
CA ARG A 146 -5.98 -6.53 -12.73
C ARG A 146 -7.09 -6.01 -13.66
N PRO A 147 -8.11 -5.31 -13.13
CA PRO A 147 -9.10 -4.67 -13.97
C PRO A 147 -8.47 -3.48 -14.72
N ALA A 148 -8.92 -3.24 -15.96
CA ALA A 148 -8.49 -2.06 -16.70
C ALA A 148 -9.00 -0.77 -16.05
N ALA A 149 -8.09 0.18 -15.79
CA ALA A 149 -8.44 1.50 -15.29
C ALA A 149 -9.24 2.30 -16.33
N ARG A 150 -10.33 2.94 -15.89
CA ARG A 150 -11.26 3.74 -16.71
C ARG A 150 -11.32 5.20 -16.28
N THR A 151 -10.81 5.51 -15.09
CA THR A 151 -10.79 6.87 -14.53
C THR A 151 -9.38 7.24 -14.06
N PRO A 152 -9.06 8.55 -13.95
CA PRO A 152 -7.77 8.98 -13.41
C PRO A 152 -7.50 8.46 -11.99
N PHE A 153 -8.55 8.32 -11.16
CA PHE A 153 -8.43 7.71 -9.84
C PHE A 153 -8.01 6.24 -9.95
N GLU A 154 -8.69 5.45 -10.80
CA GLU A 154 -8.33 4.06 -11.04
C GLU A 154 -6.92 3.92 -11.63
N THR A 155 -6.46 4.86 -12.48
CA THR A 155 -5.07 4.89 -12.96
C THR A 155 -4.07 5.10 -11.83
N LEU A 156 -4.36 6.00 -10.88
CA LEU A 156 -3.51 6.19 -9.69
C LEU A 156 -3.51 4.97 -8.78
N PHE A 157 -4.68 4.35 -8.59
CA PHE A 157 -4.82 3.16 -7.76
C PHE A 157 -4.14 1.94 -8.38
N ASP A 158 -4.32 1.72 -9.70
CA ASP A 158 -3.65 0.66 -10.46
C ASP A 158 -2.13 0.80 -10.39
N ALA A 159 -1.61 2.01 -10.63
CA ALA A 159 -0.19 2.31 -10.49
C ALA A 159 0.34 2.02 -9.08
N LEU A 160 -0.41 2.42 -8.04
CA LEU A 160 -0.04 2.17 -6.64
C LEU A 160 -0.03 0.68 -6.26
N CYS A 161 -0.86 -0.13 -6.92
CA CYS A 161 -0.99 -1.56 -6.61
C CYS A 161 -0.10 -2.46 -7.47
N PHE A 162 0.18 -2.09 -8.72
CA PHE A 162 0.76 -3.00 -9.71
C PHE A 162 2.07 -2.54 -10.35
N ASP A 163 2.33 -1.24 -10.41
CA ASP A 163 3.61 -0.73 -10.88
C ASP A 163 4.63 -0.77 -9.75
N THR A 164 5.60 -1.68 -9.84
CA THR A 164 6.61 -1.89 -8.79
C THR A 164 7.43 -0.62 -8.50
N THR A 165 7.76 0.15 -9.53
CA THR A 165 8.55 1.39 -9.37
C THR A 165 7.74 2.43 -8.61
N LEU A 166 6.48 2.62 -8.98
CA LEU A 166 5.59 3.60 -8.33
C LEU A 166 5.16 3.15 -6.94
N THR A 167 4.95 1.85 -6.73
CA THR A 167 4.66 1.25 -5.43
C THR A 167 5.82 1.48 -4.45
N ARG A 168 7.06 1.29 -4.89
CA ARG A 168 8.26 1.60 -4.10
C ARG A 168 8.37 3.09 -3.79
N ALA A 169 8.17 3.95 -4.80
CA ALA A 169 8.20 5.40 -4.62
C ALA A 169 7.14 5.88 -3.60
N ALA A 170 5.92 5.35 -3.71
CA ALA A 170 4.83 5.67 -2.80
C ALA A 170 5.16 5.25 -1.36
N MET A 171 5.64 4.02 -1.16
CA MET A 171 6.03 3.52 0.16
C MET A 171 7.07 4.42 0.83
N LEU A 172 8.13 4.77 0.09
CA LEU A 172 9.20 5.61 0.58
C LEU A 172 8.73 7.02 0.88
N GLY A 173 7.85 7.58 0.05
CA GLY A 173 7.20 8.87 0.32
C GLY A 173 6.36 8.83 1.60
N TYR A 174 5.55 7.78 1.80
CA TYR A 174 4.74 7.65 3.02
C TYR A 174 5.59 7.47 4.28
N ALA A 175 6.67 6.69 4.19
CA ALA A 175 7.61 6.50 5.30
C ALA A 175 8.36 7.80 5.63
N ALA A 176 8.89 8.49 4.62
CA ALA A 176 9.56 9.77 4.81
C ALA A 176 8.62 10.82 5.42
N ARG A 177 7.37 10.90 4.94
CA ARG A 177 6.35 11.77 5.55
C ARG A 177 6.15 11.45 7.03
N ALA A 178 5.92 10.17 7.36
CA ALA A 178 5.65 9.77 8.74
C ALA A 178 6.84 10.05 9.67
N LEU A 179 8.07 9.80 9.20
CA LEU A 179 9.31 10.12 9.92
C LEU A 179 9.47 11.63 10.14
N LEU A 180 9.25 12.45 9.11
CA LEU A 180 9.32 13.91 9.22
C LEU A 180 8.26 14.47 10.16
N GLN A 181 7.03 13.95 10.12
CA GLN A 181 5.97 14.34 11.06
C GLN A 181 6.31 13.99 12.51
N ALA A 182 7.07 12.91 12.73
CA ALA A 182 7.55 12.50 14.04
C ALA A 182 8.84 13.22 14.47
N GLY A 183 9.39 14.13 13.66
CA GLY A 183 10.64 14.86 13.96
C GLY A 183 11.93 14.10 13.65
N HIS A 184 11.86 12.96 12.94
CA HIS A 184 13.00 12.08 12.66
C HIS A 184 13.65 12.38 11.31
N THR A 185 14.15 13.60 11.11
CA THR A 185 14.67 14.09 9.81
C THR A 185 15.80 13.22 9.25
N ALA A 186 16.77 12.81 10.06
CA ALA A 186 17.89 11.97 9.62
C ALA A 186 17.41 10.60 9.11
N ALA A 187 16.44 9.99 9.80
CA ALA A 187 15.86 8.72 9.36
C ALA A 187 15.04 8.88 8.07
N ALA A 188 14.30 9.99 7.92
CA ALA A 188 13.60 10.30 6.67
C ALA A 188 14.56 10.42 5.49
N ALA A 189 15.69 11.11 5.66
CA ALA A 189 16.74 11.19 4.65
C ALA A 189 17.32 9.81 4.30
N ASN A 190 17.50 8.93 5.30
CA ASN A 190 17.96 7.55 5.08
C ASN A 190 16.98 6.74 4.22
N VAL A 191 15.68 6.88 4.46
CA VAL A 191 14.63 6.24 3.65
C VAL A 191 14.67 6.78 2.22
N LEU A 192 14.75 8.09 2.03
CA LEU A 192 14.73 8.71 0.69
C LEU A 192 15.96 8.38 -0.15
N ARG A 193 17.08 7.98 0.45
CA ARG A 193 18.24 7.45 -0.28
C ARG A 193 17.99 6.09 -0.95
N LEU A 194 16.90 5.41 -0.59
CA LEU A 194 16.48 4.14 -1.19
C LEU A 194 15.54 4.32 -2.39
N ALA A 195 15.16 5.56 -2.69
CA ALA A 195 14.25 5.87 -3.78
C ALA A 195 14.89 5.56 -5.14
N PRO A 196 14.11 5.06 -6.11
CA PRO A 196 14.59 4.90 -7.47
C PRO A 196 14.99 6.26 -8.06
N ALA A 197 16.00 6.26 -8.94
CA ALA A 197 16.55 7.48 -9.53
C ALA A 197 15.53 8.26 -10.39
N THR A 198 14.52 7.59 -10.94
CA THR A 198 13.53 8.20 -11.84
C THR A 198 12.13 7.68 -11.55
N ALA A 199 11.32 8.47 -10.82
CA ALA A 199 9.88 8.42 -11.03
C ALA A 199 9.61 9.27 -12.27
N GLY A 200 9.03 8.68 -13.32
CA GLY A 200 8.77 9.40 -14.58
C GLY A 200 8.03 10.74 -14.38
N THR A 201 8.15 11.64 -15.35
CA THR A 201 7.58 13.00 -15.27
C THR A 201 6.14 13.09 -15.77
N ALA A 202 5.59 12.01 -16.32
CA ALA A 202 4.20 11.93 -16.77
C ALA A 202 3.28 11.39 -15.67
N PHE A 203 1.98 11.69 -15.74
CA PHE A 203 0.97 11.04 -14.92
C PHE A 203 0.89 9.53 -15.25
N PRO A 204 0.77 8.62 -14.25
CA PRO A 204 0.68 8.86 -12.80
C PRO A 204 2.03 8.96 -12.08
N ALA A 205 3.16 8.73 -12.75
CA ALA A 205 4.47 8.69 -12.11
C ALA A 205 4.86 10.01 -11.41
N ALA A 206 4.59 11.15 -12.05
CA ALA A 206 4.84 12.47 -11.48
C ALA A 206 4.13 12.66 -10.13
N TRP A 207 2.94 12.09 -9.98
CA TRP A 207 2.11 12.18 -8.77
C TRP A 207 2.83 11.62 -7.53
N PHE A 208 3.50 10.49 -7.69
CA PHE A 208 4.29 9.85 -6.62
C PHE A 208 5.70 10.44 -6.54
N GLY A 209 6.29 10.83 -7.67
CA GLY A 209 7.59 11.49 -7.74
C GLY A 209 7.62 12.81 -6.98
N ALA A 210 6.61 13.67 -7.17
CA ALA A 210 6.50 14.96 -6.50
C ALA A 210 6.54 14.83 -4.96
N ARG A 211 5.96 13.76 -4.41
CA ARG A 211 6.00 13.48 -2.97
C ARG A 211 7.41 13.18 -2.47
N LEU A 212 8.18 12.42 -3.24
CA LEU A 212 9.58 12.14 -2.92
C LEU A 212 10.43 13.40 -3.03
N THR A 213 10.22 14.21 -4.08
CA THR A 213 10.94 15.48 -4.25
C THR A 213 10.68 16.42 -3.08
N LEU A 214 9.42 16.63 -2.71
CA LEU A 214 9.10 17.50 -1.56
C LEU A 214 9.60 16.92 -0.23
N ALA A 215 9.51 15.60 -0.03
CA ALA A 215 10.05 14.99 1.18
C ALA A 215 11.57 15.18 1.30
N ARG A 216 12.30 15.08 0.18
CA ARG A 216 13.75 15.37 0.14
C ARG A 216 14.04 16.83 0.41
N ALA A 217 13.34 17.75 -0.24
CA ALA A 217 13.48 19.17 0.00
C ALA A 217 13.16 19.55 1.46
N ALA A 218 12.17 18.91 2.08
CA ALA A 218 11.85 19.10 3.50
C ALA A 218 12.94 18.54 4.43
N THR A 219 13.62 17.45 4.08
CA THR A 219 14.76 16.95 4.87
C THR A 219 15.99 17.86 4.83
N GLU A 220 16.04 18.74 3.83
CA GLU A 220 17.11 19.70 3.59
C GLU A 220 16.67 21.13 3.98
N ASP A 221 15.52 21.27 4.67
CA ASP A 221 14.90 22.55 5.05
C ASP A 221 14.66 23.54 3.88
N ARG A 222 14.67 23.06 2.63
CA ARG A 222 14.40 23.88 1.44
C ARG A 222 12.91 24.17 1.23
N VAL A 223 12.05 23.34 1.81
CA VAL A 223 10.59 23.51 1.77
C VAL A 223 10.02 23.27 3.18
N PRO A 224 9.09 24.12 3.67
CA PRO A 224 8.45 23.88 4.95
C PRO A 224 7.72 22.54 5.01
N LEU A 225 7.84 21.84 6.14
CA LEU A 225 7.14 20.56 6.37
C LEU A 225 5.64 20.67 6.06
N GLN A 226 5.00 21.77 6.45
CA GLN A 226 3.57 21.98 6.21
C GLN A 226 3.18 21.98 4.72
N ALA A 227 4.02 22.56 3.85
CA ALA A 227 3.76 22.57 2.40
C ALA A 227 3.86 21.16 1.82
N MET A 228 4.85 20.37 2.25
CA MET A 228 4.94 18.95 1.91
C MET A 228 3.68 18.19 2.36
N LEU A 229 3.24 18.38 3.61
CA LEU A 229 2.06 17.70 4.13
C LEU A 229 0.77 18.06 3.37
N GLN A 230 0.61 19.31 2.97
CA GLN A 230 -0.51 19.75 2.12
C GLN A 230 -0.53 19.03 0.77
N LEU A 231 0.62 18.88 0.11
CA LEU A 231 0.68 18.13 -1.16
C LEU A 231 0.37 16.64 -0.93
N PHE A 232 0.92 16.02 0.11
CA PHE A 232 0.63 14.63 0.45
C PHE A 232 -0.86 14.39 0.69
N GLU A 233 -1.53 15.30 1.40
CA GLU A 233 -2.98 15.25 1.58
C GLU A 233 -3.68 15.38 0.23
N ARG A 234 -3.41 16.44 -0.54
CA ARG A 234 -4.04 16.67 -1.86
C ARG A 234 -3.89 15.48 -2.82
N THR A 235 -2.73 14.84 -2.78
CA THR A 235 -2.41 13.70 -3.65
C THR A 235 -2.86 12.35 -3.10
N SER A 236 -3.33 12.26 -1.85
CA SER A 236 -3.66 10.99 -1.20
C SER A 236 -4.71 10.17 -1.96
N VAL A 237 -4.33 8.96 -2.38
CA VAL A 237 -5.22 8.01 -3.07
C VAL A 237 -6.36 7.57 -2.14
N LEU A 238 -6.08 7.40 -0.85
CA LEU A 238 -7.11 7.12 0.15
C LEU A 238 -8.08 8.28 0.36
N ALA A 239 -7.59 9.53 0.30
CA ALA A 239 -8.49 10.69 0.38
C ALA A 239 -9.36 10.81 -0.87
N LEU A 240 -8.80 10.54 -2.05
CA LEU A 240 -9.55 10.47 -3.31
C LEU A 240 -10.62 9.38 -3.30
N SER A 241 -10.33 8.20 -2.74
CA SER A 241 -11.28 7.08 -2.71
C SER A 241 -12.55 7.37 -1.90
N ARG A 242 -12.52 8.41 -1.05
CA ARG A 242 -13.66 8.87 -0.24
C ARG A 242 -14.55 9.90 -0.95
N LEU A 243 -14.09 10.43 -2.08
CA LEU A 243 -14.82 11.42 -2.88
C LEU A 243 -15.72 10.73 -3.92
N ARG A 244 -16.73 11.45 -4.41
CA ARG A 244 -17.54 10.98 -5.55
C ARG A 244 -16.71 11.01 -6.84
N PRO A 245 -17.03 10.20 -7.86
CA PRO A 245 -16.25 10.12 -9.10
C PRO A 245 -16.01 11.47 -9.80
N GLY A 246 -17.01 12.37 -9.83
CA GLY A 246 -16.84 13.71 -10.40
C GLY A 246 -15.84 14.58 -9.62
N GLU A 247 -15.84 14.46 -8.30
CA GLU A 247 -14.96 15.20 -7.40
C GLU A 247 -13.53 14.64 -7.44
N GLN A 248 -13.39 13.33 -7.57
CA GLN A 248 -12.10 12.66 -7.82
C GLN A 248 -11.44 13.23 -9.07
N ARG A 249 -12.16 13.26 -10.20
CA ARG A 249 -11.64 13.81 -11.46
C ARG A 249 -11.20 15.27 -11.32
N ARG A 250 -12.05 16.09 -10.71
CA ARG A 250 -11.74 17.51 -10.47
C ARG A 250 -10.49 17.67 -9.60
N ARG A 251 -10.39 16.95 -8.47
CA ARG A 251 -9.23 17.02 -7.58
C ARG A 251 -7.94 16.55 -8.27
N VAL A 252 -8.01 15.50 -9.11
CA VAL A 252 -6.86 15.05 -9.90
C VAL A 252 -6.39 16.16 -10.86
N HIS A 253 -7.32 16.70 -11.64
CA HIS A 253 -7.04 17.81 -12.55
C HIS A 253 -6.42 19.03 -11.83
N ASP A 254 -7.05 19.50 -10.75
CA ASP A 254 -6.61 20.71 -10.03
C ASP A 254 -5.28 20.53 -9.28
N THR A 255 -4.87 19.28 -9.04
CA THR A 255 -3.61 18.95 -8.36
C THR A 255 -2.47 18.74 -9.34
N GLN A 256 -2.77 18.51 -10.61
CA GLN A 256 -1.79 18.18 -11.64
C GLN A 256 -0.71 19.27 -11.79
N ALA A 257 -1.09 20.54 -11.89
CA ALA A 257 -0.13 21.65 -12.00
C ALA A 257 0.83 21.75 -10.80
N ALA A 258 0.33 21.49 -9.58
CA ALA A 258 1.15 21.50 -8.37
C ALA A 258 2.14 20.32 -8.33
N VAL A 259 1.73 19.16 -8.86
CA VAL A 259 2.58 17.97 -9.02
C VAL A 259 3.68 18.24 -10.04
N GLU A 260 3.33 18.81 -11.19
CA GLU A 260 4.27 19.15 -12.26
C GLU A 260 5.31 20.18 -11.81
N ALA A 261 4.90 21.20 -11.05
CA ALA A 261 5.82 22.18 -10.48
C ALA A 261 6.85 21.58 -9.50
N CYS A 262 6.59 20.39 -8.94
CA CYS A 262 7.54 19.67 -8.09
C CYS A 262 8.43 18.70 -8.88
N ALA A 263 8.08 18.41 -10.14
CA ALA A 263 8.80 17.48 -11.01
C ALA A 263 9.73 18.19 -12.02
N ALA A 264 9.56 19.50 -12.19
CA ALA A 264 10.46 20.40 -12.93
C ALA A 264 11.68 20.81 -12.08
#